data_AF-A0A5B6ZM36-F1
#
_entry.id   AF-A0A5B6ZM36-F1
#
_cell.length_a   1.000
_cell.length_b   1.000
_cell.length_c   1.000
_cell.angle_alpha   90.00
_cell.angle_beta   90.00
_cell.angle_gamma   90.00
#
_symmetry.space_group_name_H-M   'P 1'
#
loop_
_entity.id
_entity.type
_entity.pdbx_description
1 polymer ?
#
loop_
_entity_poly.entity_id
_entity_poly.type
_entity_poly.pdbx_seq_one_letter_code
_entity_poly.pdbx_strand_id
1 'polypeptide(L)'
;TVAYDLVLEVAMKIQHFQQRNLLLHGPWKWLLTEFASYYGVSDAYTRLRFLSYVMDVATPTADCLMLVYDLLLPVVMRGHSKSMLSHQENRILGENEDQIEKILSLVFENYKSLDESAPSGIMDVFMPATGLAAPVL
;
A
#
# COMPACT_ATOMS: atom_id res chain seq x y z
N THR A 1 -19.43 4.05 6.08
CA THR A 1 -18.19 3.40 5.62
C THR A 1 -18.32 1.87 5.50
N VAL A 2 -19.02 1.16 6.39
CA VAL A 2 -19.18 -0.33 6.33
C VAL A 2 -19.57 -0.88 4.94
N ALA A 3 -20.54 -0.26 4.25
CA ALA A 3 -20.94 -0.73 2.92
C ALA A 3 -19.83 -0.54 1.86
N TYR A 4 -19.06 0.54 1.95
CA TYR A 4 -17.89 0.76 1.09
C TYR A 4 -16.81 -0.31 1.36
N ASP A 5 -16.54 -0.61 2.64
CA ASP A 5 -15.58 -1.63 3.04
C ASP A 5 -15.96 -3.01 2.46
N LEU A 6 -17.24 -3.37 2.47
CA LEU A 6 -17.71 -4.63 1.88
C LEU A 6 -17.48 -4.68 0.36
N VAL A 7 -17.79 -3.59 -0.35
CA VAL A 7 -17.54 -3.50 -1.81
C VAL A 7 -16.04 -3.61 -2.10
N LEU A 8 -15.21 -2.95 -1.29
CA LEU A 8 -13.77 -2.99 -1.41
C LEU A 8 -13.24 -4.40 -1.18
N GLU A 9 -13.67 -5.07 -0.11
CA GLU A 9 -13.27 -6.43 0.21
C GLU A 9 -13.64 -7.42 -0.90
N VAL A 10 -14.85 -7.31 -1.45
CA VAL A 10 -15.29 -8.15 -2.57
C VAL A 10 -14.45 -7.87 -3.83
N ALA A 11 -14.17 -6.60 -4.13
CA ALA A 11 -13.31 -6.22 -5.24
C ALA A 11 -11.91 -6.83 -5.11
N MET A 12 -11.30 -6.79 -3.93
CA MET A 12 -10.00 -7.42 -3.66
C MET A 12 -10.01 -8.91 -3.94
N LYS A 13 -11.02 -9.62 -3.42
CA LYS A 13 -11.13 -11.06 -3.57
C LYS A 13 -11.29 -11.47 -5.03
N ILE A 14 -12.17 -10.79 -5.77
CA ILE A 14 -12.46 -11.12 -7.17
C ILE A 14 -11.28 -10.78 -8.09
N GLN A 15 -10.54 -9.72 -7.78
CA GLN A 15 -9.35 -9.37 -8.57
C GLN A 15 -8.08 -10.08 -8.11
N HIS A 16 -8.18 -11.04 -7.17
CA HIS A 16 -7.03 -11.77 -6.64
C HIS A 16 -5.93 -10.82 -6.15
N PHE A 17 -6.32 -9.81 -5.38
CA PHE A 17 -5.40 -8.85 -4.78
C PHE A 17 -4.43 -9.59 -3.86
N GLN A 18 -3.13 -9.47 -4.12
CA GLN A 18 -2.06 -10.19 -3.42
C GLN A 18 -0.70 -9.52 -3.68
N GLN A 19 0.38 -10.11 -3.15
CA GLN A 19 1.74 -9.65 -3.48
C GLN A 19 1.91 -9.60 -5.02
N ARG A 20 2.38 -8.46 -5.56
CA ARG A 20 2.55 -8.19 -7.02
C ARG A 20 1.26 -7.97 -7.83
N ASN A 21 0.09 -8.00 -7.18
CA ASN A 21 -1.17 -7.58 -7.79
C ASN A 21 -1.89 -6.62 -6.83
N LEU A 22 -1.37 -5.40 -6.77
CA LEU A 22 -1.76 -4.38 -5.78
C LEU A 22 -2.74 -3.35 -6.33
N LEU A 23 -3.24 -3.52 -7.56
CA LEU A 23 -4.06 -2.51 -8.22
C LEU A 23 -5.45 -3.07 -8.51
N LEU A 24 -6.45 -2.24 -8.24
CA LEU A 24 -7.81 -2.48 -8.68
C LEU A 24 -8.00 -1.91 -10.08
N HIS A 25 -8.66 -2.69 -10.94
CA HIS A 25 -8.92 -2.33 -12.32
C HIS A 25 -10.39 -2.48 -12.70
N GLY A 26 -10.74 -1.92 -13.86
CA GLY A 26 -12.01 -2.16 -14.54
C GLY A 26 -13.25 -1.75 -13.73
N PRO A 27 -14.36 -2.51 -13.85
CA PRO A 27 -15.65 -2.17 -13.26
C PRO A 27 -15.61 -1.96 -11.73
N TRP A 28 -14.74 -2.68 -11.02
CA TRP A 28 -14.61 -2.55 -9.57
C TRP A 28 -13.97 -1.23 -9.14
N LYS A 29 -12.92 -0.76 -9.85
CA LYS A 29 -12.31 0.54 -9.58
C LYS A 29 -13.33 1.66 -9.82
N TRP A 30 -14.08 1.55 -10.92
CA TRP A 30 -15.17 2.47 -11.22
C TRP A 30 -16.24 2.44 -10.13
N LEU A 31 -16.73 1.24 -9.76
CA LEU A 31 -17.78 1.09 -8.75
C LEU A 31 -17.38 1.70 -7.41
N LEU A 32 -16.16 1.47 -6.93
CA LEU A 32 -15.68 2.06 -5.68
C LEU A 32 -15.61 3.58 -5.74
N THR A 33 -15.21 4.12 -6.88
CA THR A 33 -15.14 5.57 -7.11
C THR A 33 -16.53 6.20 -7.09
N GLU A 34 -17.48 5.61 -7.83
CA GLU A 34 -18.87 6.08 -7.86
C GLU A 34 -19.57 5.90 -6.52
N PHE A 35 -19.35 4.77 -5.85
CA PHE A 35 -19.91 4.52 -4.52
C PHE A 35 -19.41 5.56 -3.51
N ALA A 36 -18.11 5.84 -3.49
CA ALA A 36 -17.53 6.83 -2.59
C ALA A 36 -18.10 8.24 -2.86
N SER A 37 -18.19 8.63 -4.13
CA SER A 37 -18.75 9.92 -4.54
C SER A 37 -20.23 10.05 -4.17
N TYR A 38 -21.04 9.03 -4.49
CA TYR A 38 -22.48 9.06 -4.27
C TYR A 38 -22.87 9.05 -2.78
N TYR A 39 -22.15 8.27 -1.97
CA TYR A 39 -22.44 8.14 -0.53
C TYR A 39 -21.57 9.04 0.36
N GLY A 40 -20.75 9.92 -0.22
CA GLY A 40 -19.93 10.89 0.52
C GLY A 40 -18.85 10.25 1.40
N VAL A 41 -18.25 9.13 0.96
CA VAL A 41 -17.09 8.55 1.64
C VAL A 41 -15.88 9.42 1.37
N SER A 42 -15.17 9.86 2.41
CA SER A 42 -14.04 10.77 2.28
C SER A 42 -12.89 10.15 1.49
N ASP A 43 -12.23 10.97 0.66
CA ASP A 43 -11.03 10.57 -0.09
C ASP A 43 -9.95 10.02 0.85
N ALA A 44 -9.71 10.67 2.00
CA ALA A 44 -8.76 10.19 3.00
C ALA A 44 -9.12 8.80 3.53
N TYR A 45 -10.38 8.56 3.90
CA TYR A 45 -10.84 7.24 4.32
C TYR A 45 -10.65 6.19 3.23
N THR A 46 -11.04 6.47 1.99
CA THR A 46 -10.91 5.50 0.89
C THR A 46 -9.45 5.09 0.65
N ARG A 47 -8.52 6.06 0.72
CA ARG A 47 -7.07 5.83 0.57
C ARG A 47 -6.49 5.05 1.75
N LEU A 48 -6.77 5.48 2.97
CA LEU A 48 -6.30 4.81 4.19
C LEU A 48 -6.81 3.38 4.29
N ARG A 49 -8.08 3.16 3.93
CA ARG A 49 -8.68 1.84 3.94
C ARG A 49 -8.04 0.93 2.89
N PHE A 50 -7.79 1.45 1.69
CA PHE A 50 -7.08 0.72 0.65
C PHE A 50 -5.63 0.43 1.05
N LEU A 51 -4.95 1.39 1.68
CA LEU A 51 -3.59 1.25 2.19
C LEU A 51 -3.50 0.10 3.21
N SER A 52 -4.47 -0.06 4.11
CA SER A 52 -4.47 -1.21 5.04
C SER A 52 -4.43 -2.56 4.31
N TYR A 53 -5.17 -2.71 3.20
CA TYR A 53 -5.09 -3.93 2.38
C TYR A 53 -3.73 -4.08 1.70
N VAL A 54 -3.15 -2.99 1.19
CA VAL A 54 -1.79 -3.01 0.62
C VAL A 54 -0.78 -3.45 1.67
N MET A 55 -0.89 -2.94 2.89
CA MET A 55 0.06 -3.25 3.97
C MET A 55 -0.02 -4.70 4.47
N ASP A 56 -1.19 -5.35 4.39
CA ASP A 56 -1.35 -6.78 4.71
C ASP A 56 -0.56 -7.72 3.77
N VAL A 57 -0.26 -7.26 2.55
CA VAL A 57 0.48 -8.02 1.53
C VAL A 57 1.72 -7.28 1.03
N ALA A 58 2.18 -6.28 1.78
CA ALA A 58 3.28 -5.43 1.36
C ALA A 58 4.57 -6.24 1.20
N THR A 59 5.32 -5.93 0.13
CA THR A 59 6.65 -6.48 -0.12
C THR A 59 7.62 -5.32 -0.37
N PRO A 60 8.92 -5.48 -0.08
CA PRO A 60 9.95 -4.47 -0.29
C PRO A 60 10.30 -4.30 -1.79
N THR A 61 9.27 -4.00 -2.59
CA THR A 61 9.33 -3.83 -4.04
C THR A 61 8.96 -2.41 -4.41
N ALA A 62 9.51 -1.91 -5.51
CA ALA A 62 9.31 -0.53 -5.95
C ALA A 62 7.84 -0.21 -6.23
N ASP A 63 7.10 -1.14 -6.86
CA ASP A 63 5.68 -0.97 -7.14
C ASP A 63 4.84 -0.86 -5.86
N CYS A 64 5.16 -1.66 -4.85
CA CYS A 64 4.52 -1.57 -3.54
C CYS A 64 4.83 -0.24 -2.82
N LEU A 65 6.10 0.14 -2.75
CA LEU A 65 6.52 1.37 -2.05
C LEU A 65 6.01 2.65 -2.73
N MET A 66 5.97 2.67 -4.07
CA MET A 66 5.37 3.76 -4.83
C MET A 66 3.86 3.87 -4.56
N LEU A 67 3.16 2.73 -4.51
CA LEU A 67 1.73 2.74 -4.19
C LEU A 67 1.46 3.25 -2.77
N VAL A 68 2.26 2.83 -1.79
CA VAL A 68 2.18 3.35 -0.41
C VAL A 68 2.36 4.86 -0.40
N TYR A 69 3.37 5.38 -1.10
CA TYR A 69 3.61 6.82 -1.24
C TYR A 69 2.42 7.56 -1.86
N ASP A 70 1.89 7.06 -2.98
CA ASP A 70 0.77 7.68 -3.72
C ASP A 70 -0.53 7.72 -2.90
N LEU A 71 -0.74 6.74 -2.02
CA LEU A 71 -1.89 6.69 -1.12
C LEU A 71 -1.71 7.59 0.09
N LEU A 72 -0.50 7.65 0.66
CA LEU A 72 -0.22 8.38 1.89
C LEU A 72 -0.03 9.89 1.65
N LEU A 73 0.65 10.29 0.57
CA LEU A 73 1.00 11.69 0.30
C LEU A 73 -0.23 12.62 0.34
N PRO A 74 -1.37 12.33 -0.31
CA PRO A 74 -2.53 13.20 -0.28
C PRO A 74 -3.20 13.27 1.11
N VAL A 75 -3.05 12.24 1.93
CA VAL A 75 -3.60 12.18 3.29
C VAL A 75 -2.77 13.08 4.22
N VAL A 76 -1.45 12.97 4.17
CA VAL A 76 -0.53 13.76 5.00
C VAL A 76 -0.51 15.23 4.58
N MET A 77 -0.51 15.52 3.28
CA MET A 77 -0.52 16.92 2.79
C MET A 77 -1.80 17.67 3.14
N ARG A 78 -2.95 16.98 3.24
CA ARG A 78 -4.22 17.57 3.73
C ARG A 78 -4.19 17.92 5.22
N GLY A 79 -3.31 17.30 6.01
CA GLY A 79 -3.10 17.64 7.42
C GLY A 79 -2.59 19.08 7.64
N HIS A 80 -1.95 19.69 6.63
CA HIS A 80 -1.44 21.06 6.71
C HIS A 80 -2.45 22.15 6.32
N SER A 81 -3.61 21.79 5.75
CA SER A 81 -4.62 22.75 5.30
C SER A 81 -6.05 22.31 5.66
N LYS A 82 -6.47 22.64 6.90
CA LYS A 82 -7.88 22.78 7.34
C LYS A 82 -8.89 21.64 7.03
N SER A 83 -8.47 20.40 6.84
CA SER A 83 -9.31 19.23 7.15
C SER A 83 -8.58 18.31 8.12
N MET A 84 -8.91 18.40 9.41
CA MET A 84 -8.47 17.38 10.37
C MET A 84 -9.12 16.06 9.98
N LEU A 85 -8.30 15.02 9.85
CA LEU A 85 -8.79 13.65 9.71
C LEU A 85 -9.77 13.34 10.85
N SER A 86 -10.81 12.58 10.57
CA SER A 86 -11.70 12.06 11.59
C SER A 86 -10.95 11.13 12.55
N HIS A 87 -11.53 10.85 13.72
CA HIS A 87 -10.93 9.89 14.66
C HIS A 87 -10.72 8.50 14.04
N GLN A 88 -11.64 8.05 13.20
CA GLN A 88 -11.51 6.77 12.50
C GLN A 88 -10.34 6.79 11.52
N GLU A 89 -10.22 7.84 10.71
CA GLU A 89 -9.10 7.99 9.77
C GLU A 89 -7.76 8.10 10.50
N ASN A 90 -7.66 8.85 11.61
CA ASN A 90 -6.43 8.91 12.40
C ASN A 90 -6.02 7.55 12.98
N ARG A 91 -7.00 6.74 13.43
CA ARG A 91 -6.71 5.40 13.93
C ARG A 91 -6.14 4.50 12.83
N ILE A 92 -6.78 4.51 11.66
CA ILE A 92 -6.31 3.73 10.50
C ILE A 92 -4.94 4.23 10.04
N LEU A 93 -4.70 5.55 10.04
CA LEU A 93 -3.40 6.11 9.71
C LEU A 93 -2.30 5.59 10.64
N GLY A 94 -2.51 5.63 11.96
CA GLY A 94 -1.52 5.09 12.92
C GLY A 94 -1.24 3.60 12.73
N GLU A 95 -2.28 2.79 12.49
CA GLU A 95 -2.11 1.36 12.19
C GLU A 95 -1.27 1.13 10.91
N ASN A 96 -1.47 1.95 9.87
CA ASN A 96 -0.68 1.90 8.65
C ASN A 96 0.75 2.40 8.85
N GLU A 97 0.96 3.46 9.64
CA GLU A 97 2.29 3.99 9.95
C GLU A 97 3.18 2.91 10.60
N ASP A 98 2.64 2.14 11.56
CA ASP A 98 3.34 1.02 12.20
C ASP A 98 3.72 -0.08 11.19
N GLN A 99 2.86 -0.37 10.21
CA GLN A 99 3.17 -1.35 9.15
C GLN A 99 4.18 -0.77 8.14
N ILE A 100 4.12 0.52 7.84
CA ILE A 100 5.04 1.21 6.94
C ILE A 100 6.45 1.23 7.52
N GLU A 101 6.59 1.49 8.82
CA GLU A 101 7.89 1.43 9.49
C GLU A 101 8.51 0.02 9.39
N LYS A 102 7.70 -1.03 9.53
CA LYS A 102 8.16 -2.42 9.40
C LYS A 102 8.65 -2.74 7.99
N ILE A 103 7.90 -2.35 6.95
CA ILE A 103 8.34 -2.61 5.57
C ILE A 103 9.58 -1.81 5.21
N LEU A 104 9.70 -0.55 5.66
CA LEU A 104 10.89 0.26 5.45
C LEU A 104 12.10 -0.32 6.19
N SER A 105 11.91 -0.81 7.42
CA SER A 105 12.96 -1.51 8.17
C SER A 105 13.43 -2.75 7.39
N LEU A 106 12.50 -3.55 6.87
CA LEU A 106 12.84 -4.72 6.05
C LEU A 106 13.64 -4.34 4.79
N VAL A 107 13.25 -3.27 4.11
CA VAL A 107 13.98 -2.72 2.94
C VAL A 107 15.40 -2.35 3.32
N PHE A 108 15.59 -1.57 4.39
CA PHE A 108 16.91 -1.08 4.79
C PHE A 108 17.81 -2.17 5.38
N GLU A 109 17.26 -3.14 6.09
CA GLU A 109 18.01 -4.31 6.59
C GLU A 109 18.49 -5.20 5.45
N ASN A 110 17.73 -5.27 4.34
CA ASN A 110 17.99 -6.17 3.22
C ASN A 110 18.41 -5.44 1.93
N TYR A 111 18.87 -4.18 2.00
CA TYR A 111 19.10 -3.34 0.81
C TYR A 111 20.05 -3.94 -0.25
N LYS A 112 20.95 -4.85 0.15
CA LYS A 112 21.87 -5.56 -0.77
C LYS A 112 21.27 -6.79 -1.45
N SER A 113 20.14 -7.26 -0.93
CA SER A 113 19.45 -8.49 -1.35
C SER A 113 18.09 -8.21 -1.96
N LEU A 114 17.73 -6.93 -2.15
CA LEU A 114 16.47 -6.54 -2.80
C LEU A 114 16.47 -7.03 -4.25
N ASP A 115 15.37 -7.62 -4.66
CA ASP A 115 15.21 -8.16 -6.01
C ASP A 115 13.74 -8.09 -6.44
N GLU A 116 13.50 -7.30 -7.49
CA GLU A 116 12.16 -7.11 -8.09
C GLU A 116 11.62 -8.36 -8.78
N SER A 117 12.48 -9.32 -9.12
CA SER A 117 12.08 -10.58 -9.73
C SER A 117 11.64 -11.61 -8.68
N ALA A 118 12.06 -11.43 -7.42
CA ALA A 118 11.67 -12.29 -6.32
C ALA A 118 10.23 -11.97 -5.88
N PRO A 119 9.35 -12.96 -5.68
CA PRO A 119 7.97 -12.74 -5.22
C PRO A 119 7.89 -12.00 -3.88
N SER A 120 8.89 -12.18 -3.01
CA SER A 120 9.03 -11.53 -1.71
C SER A 120 9.73 -10.18 -1.76
N GLY A 121 10.25 -9.76 -2.92
CA GLY A 121 11.12 -8.58 -3.06
C GLY A 121 12.55 -8.77 -2.52
N ILE A 122 12.90 -9.96 -2.01
CA ILE A 122 14.22 -10.27 -1.43
C ILE A 122 14.71 -11.60 -2.02
N MET A 123 15.99 -11.65 -2.43
CA MET A 123 16.64 -12.90 -2.83
C MET A 123 16.77 -13.86 -1.65
N ASP A 124 16.28 -15.09 -1.80
CA ASP A 124 16.37 -16.15 -0.77
C ASP A 124 17.81 -16.69 -0.55
N VAL A 125 18.79 -16.26 -1.35
CA VAL A 125 20.12 -16.85 -1.37
C VAL A 125 21.16 -15.84 -0.90
N PHE A 126 21.79 -16.12 0.24
CA PHE A 126 23.12 -15.61 0.55
C PHE A 126 24.09 -16.08 -0.53
N MET A 127 24.29 -15.28 -1.58
CA MET A 127 25.41 -15.52 -2.47
C MET A 127 26.71 -15.27 -1.68
N PRO A 128 27.74 -16.13 -1.83
CA PRO A 128 29.08 -15.78 -1.36
C PRO A 128 29.44 -14.42 -1.94
N ALA A 129 30.05 -13.54 -1.13
CA ALA A 129 30.48 -12.24 -1.61
C ALA A 129 31.38 -12.42 -2.84
N THR A 130 30.84 -12.21 -4.04
CA THR A 130 31.56 -12.35 -5.31
C THR A 130 32.55 -11.22 -5.53
N GLY A 131 32.64 -10.26 -4.60
CA GLY A 131 33.49 -9.08 -4.73
C GLY A 131 33.02 -8.10 -5.82
N LEU A 132 31.92 -8.41 -6.49
CA LEU A 132 31.31 -7.58 -7.52
C LEU A 132 30.26 -6.69 -6.84
N ALA A 133 30.35 -5.38 -7.07
CA ALA A 133 29.32 -4.46 -6.67
C ALA A 133 27.99 -4.87 -7.31
N ALA A 134 26.90 -4.79 -6.54
CA ALA A 134 25.56 -4.98 -7.09
C ALA A 134 25.39 -4.05 -8.31
N PRO A 135 24.82 -4.52 -9.42
CA PRO A 135 24.60 -3.69 -10.58
C PRO A 135 23.72 -2.51 -10.15
N VAL A 136 24.24 -1.30 -10.34
CA VAL A 136 23.51 -0.07 -10.11
C VAL A 136 22.54 0.12 -11.28
N LEU A 137 21.32 0.53 -10.95
CA LEU A 137 20.24 0.90 -11.88
C LEU A 137 20.71 1.86 -12.98
#